data_AF-A0A661Z5F6-F1
#
_entry.id   AF-A0A661Z5F6-F1
#
_cell.length_a   1.000
_cell.length_b   1.000
_cell.length_c   1.000
_cell.angle_alpha   90.00
_cell.angle_beta   90.00
_cell.angle_gamma   90.00
#
_symmetry.space_group_name_H-M   'P 1'
#
loop_
_entity.id
_entity.type
_entity.pdbx_description
1 polymer ?
#
loop_
_entity_poly.entity_id
_entity_poly.type
_entity_poly.pdbx_seq_one_letter_code
_entity_poly.pdbx_strand_id
1 'polypeptide(L)'
;MKSFFLIIFSLLYSINIFSQQQIPNGNFEDWTNNEAPPWHSSFNIGFPVYTAEKTNDAVQGDSAAKLTSQTLFSQFIPGLITLGDIDIIDQTLTGGIPYSDRPDGISFFFKYEPSGIDTMFFAAFL
;
A
#
# COMPACT_ATOMS: atom_id res chain seq x y z
N MET A 1 -45.48 -11.25 -15.29
CA MET A 1 -44.58 -12.38 -14.94
C MET A 1 -43.23 -12.28 -15.64
N LYS A 2 -43.18 -12.12 -16.98
CA LYS A 2 -41.91 -11.97 -17.74
C LYS A 2 -41.06 -10.76 -17.30
N SER A 3 -41.70 -9.60 -17.04
CA SER A 3 -41.03 -8.39 -16.54
C SER A 3 -40.48 -8.53 -15.12
N PHE A 4 -41.16 -9.28 -14.25
CA PHE A 4 -40.72 -9.54 -12.88
C PHE A 4 -39.45 -10.40 -12.83
N PHE A 5 -39.36 -11.41 -13.72
CA PHE A 5 -38.19 -12.27 -13.83
C PHE A 5 -36.95 -11.52 -14.36
N LEU A 6 -37.14 -10.59 -15.30
CA LEU A 6 -36.06 -9.74 -15.84
C LEU A 6 -35.49 -8.76 -14.80
N ILE A 7 -36.34 -8.20 -13.93
CA ILE A 7 -35.90 -7.31 -12.85
C ILE A 7 -35.06 -8.07 -11.82
N ILE A 8 -35.49 -9.28 -11.43
CA ILE A 8 -34.72 -10.13 -10.52
C ILE A 8 -33.37 -10.52 -11.14
N PHE A 9 -33.35 -10.86 -12.43
CA PHE A 9 -32.11 -11.18 -13.13
C PHE A 9 -31.14 -9.99 -13.21
N SER A 10 -31.62 -8.76 -13.39
CA SER A 10 -30.76 -7.57 -13.41
C SER A 10 -30.22 -7.20 -12.02
N LEU A 11 -31.03 -7.37 -10.96
CA LEU A 11 -30.62 -7.17 -9.57
C LEU A 11 -29.53 -8.18 -9.13
N LEU A 12 -29.61 -9.42 -9.60
CA LEU A 12 -28.59 -10.46 -9.36
C LEU A 12 -27.29 -10.23 -10.16
N TYR A 13 -27.33 -9.48 -11.26
CA TYR A 13 -26.11 -9.07 -11.97
C TYR A 13 -25.39 -7.91 -11.28
N SER A 14 -26.13 -7.00 -10.63
CA SER A 14 -25.55 -5.83 -9.95
C SER A 14 -24.79 -6.13 -8.65
N ILE A 15 -24.94 -7.32 -8.06
CA ILE A 15 -24.21 -7.71 -6.85
C ILE A 15 -22.74 -8.10 -7.10
N ASN A 16 -22.28 -8.13 -8.35
CA ASN A 16 -20.88 -8.40 -8.70
C ASN A 16 -20.04 -7.14 -8.98
N ILE A 17 -20.59 -5.93 -8.77
CA ILE A 17 -19.88 -4.68 -9.14
C ILE A 17 -19.02 -4.12 -7.97
N PHE A 18 -18.95 -4.81 -6.83
CA PHE A 18 -18.24 -4.32 -5.62
C PHE A 18 -17.16 -5.26 -5.07
N SER A 19 -16.47 -6.01 -5.91
CA SER A 19 -15.31 -6.78 -5.46
C SER A 19 -14.17 -6.71 -6.46
N GLN A 20 -13.28 -5.75 -6.22
CA GLN A 20 -11.83 -5.93 -6.22
C GLN A 20 -11.18 -4.58 -5.94
N GLN A 21 -10.90 -4.27 -4.67
CA GLN A 21 -9.73 -3.41 -4.40
C GLN A 21 -8.54 -4.29 -4.78
N GLN A 22 -8.12 -4.17 -6.05
CA GLN A 22 -7.06 -4.99 -6.65
C GLN A 22 -5.77 -4.97 -5.81
N ILE A 23 -5.55 -3.85 -5.11
CA ILE A 23 -4.48 -3.64 -4.15
C ILE A 23 -5.11 -3.42 -2.76
N PRO A 24 -5.01 -4.39 -1.83
CA PRO A 24 -5.62 -4.29 -0.51
C PRO A 24 -5.05 -3.10 0.25
N ASN A 25 -5.93 -2.32 0.90
CA ASN A 25 -5.57 -1.11 1.65
C ASN A 25 -4.68 -0.13 0.86
N GLY A 26 -4.79 -0.10 -0.48
CA GLY A 26 -3.99 0.80 -1.33
C GLY A 26 -4.33 2.30 -1.17
N ASN A 27 -5.41 2.61 -0.46
CA ASN A 27 -5.81 3.95 -0.05
C ASN A 27 -5.24 4.35 1.32
N PHE A 28 -4.58 3.44 2.04
CA PHE A 28 -4.00 3.70 3.37
C PHE A 28 -4.99 4.24 4.40
N GLU A 29 -6.18 3.62 4.50
CA GLU A 29 -7.19 3.98 5.51
C GLU A 29 -7.28 2.98 6.65
N ASP A 30 -6.85 1.74 6.43
CA ASP A 30 -6.79 0.72 7.46
C ASP A 30 -5.42 0.76 8.15
N TRP A 31 -5.42 1.05 9.45
CA TRP A 31 -4.20 1.14 10.27
C TRP A 31 -4.42 0.49 11.62
N THR A 32 -3.47 -0.34 12.03
CA THR A 32 -3.42 -0.94 13.37
C THR A 32 -2.01 -0.74 13.91
N ASN A 33 -1.86 -0.17 15.11
CA ASN A 33 -0.56 0.07 15.75
C ASN A 33 0.47 0.82 14.87
N ASN A 34 0.01 1.78 14.07
CA ASN A 34 0.84 2.55 13.11
C ASN A 34 1.40 1.72 11.93
N GLU A 35 0.83 0.54 11.69
CA GLU A 35 1.08 -0.29 10.52
C GLU A 35 -0.17 -0.28 9.63
N ALA A 36 0.02 -0.40 8.31
CA ALA A 36 -1.05 -0.38 7.32
C ALA A 36 -1.21 -1.77 6.68
N PRO A 37 -1.76 -2.78 7.39
CA PRO A 37 -1.86 -4.13 6.85
C PRO A 37 -2.64 -4.15 5.52
N PRO A 38 -2.28 -4.99 4.54
CA PRO A 38 -1.21 -6.01 4.58
C PRO A 38 0.16 -5.48 4.13
N TRP A 39 0.40 -4.17 4.16
CA TRP A 39 1.68 -3.61 3.78
C TRP A 39 2.72 -3.76 4.89
N HIS A 40 3.93 -4.13 4.51
CA HIS A 40 5.07 -4.26 5.40
C HIS A 40 6.00 -3.05 5.29
N SER A 41 6.60 -2.68 6.42
CA SER A 41 7.61 -1.63 6.57
C SER A 41 8.75 -2.12 7.46
N SER A 42 9.80 -1.32 7.63
CA SER A 42 10.95 -1.72 8.47
C SER A 42 10.57 -2.00 9.94
N PHE A 43 9.50 -1.40 10.45
CA PHE A 43 9.03 -1.64 11.83
C PHE A 43 8.39 -3.02 12.00
N ASN A 44 7.57 -3.44 11.03
CA ASN A 44 6.81 -4.70 11.05
C ASN A 44 7.69 -5.95 11.27
N ILE A 45 8.98 -5.85 10.94
CA ILE A 45 9.94 -6.96 11.00
C ILE A 45 10.88 -6.87 12.23
N GLY A 46 10.50 -6.11 13.26
CA GLY A 46 11.16 -6.10 14.56
C GLY A 46 12.25 -5.05 14.74
N PHE A 47 12.30 -4.04 13.87
CA PHE A 47 13.23 -2.92 14.00
C PHE A 47 12.59 -1.78 14.81
N PRO A 48 13.24 -1.19 15.82
CA PRO A 48 12.61 -0.24 16.75
C PRO A 48 12.50 1.19 16.16
N VAL A 49 12.22 1.30 14.86
CA VAL A 49 12.12 2.58 14.14
C VAL A 49 10.95 2.53 13.18
N TYR A 50 10.07 3.50 13.29
CA TYR A 50 9.01 3.71 12.32
C TYR A 50 9.59 4.48 11.11
N THR A 51 9.66 3.79 9.97
CA THR A 51 10.03 4.36 8.68
C THR A 51 8.81 4.60 7.78
N ALA A 52 7.66 4.07 8.18
CA ALA A 52 6.34 4.31 7.60
C ALA A 52 5.33 4.55 8.73
N GLU A 53 4.57 5.64 8.66
CA GLU A 53 3.64 6.06 9.72
C GLU A 53 2.33 6.59 9.12
N LYS A 54 1.25 6.51 9.90
CA LYS A 54 -0.02 7.14 9.56
C LYS A 54 0.11 8.66 9.63
N THR A 55 -0.39 9.35 8.60
CA THR A 55 -0.61 10.80 8.63
C THR A 55 -2.04 11.14 8.24
N ASN A 56 -2.58 12.25 8.75
CA ASN A 56 -3.88 12.78 8.33
C ASN A 56 -3.76 13.81 7.19
N ASP A 57 -2.52 14.09 6.74
CA ASP A 57 -2.27 14.93 5.56
C ASP A 57 -2.48 14.11 4.27
N ALA A 58 -3.72 13.70 4.05
CA ALA A 58 -4.13 12.86 2.94
C ALA A 58 -4.74 13.68 1.79
N VAL A 59 -4.49 13.26 0.55
CA VAL A 59 -5.14 13.86 -0.64
C VAL A 59 -6.60 13.41 -0.75
N GLN A 60 -6.89 12.19 -0.32
CA GLN A 60 -8.21 11.58 -0.31
C GLN A 60 -8.35 10.77 0.97
N GLY A 61 -9.56 10.78 1.55
CA GLY A 61 -9.85 10.06 2.80
C GLY A 61 -9.29 10.77 4.04
N ASP A 62 -9.13 10.01 5.11
CA ASP A 62 -8.71 10.53 6.42
C ASP A 62 -7.22 10.28 6.68
N SER A 63 -6.58 9.39 5.92
CA SER A 63 -5.19 9.04 6.15
C SER A 63 -4.35 8.67 4.93
N ALA A 64 -3.03 8.77 5.10
CA ALA A 64 -2.02 8.41 4.12
C ALA A 64 -0.79 7.83 4.82
N ALA A 65 0.08 7.18 4.05
CA ALA A 65 1.39 6.72 4.53
C ALA A 65 2.43 7.84 4.40
N LYS A 66 3.10 8.16 5.51
CA LYS A 66 4.28 9.03 5.54
C LYS A 66 5.53 8.17 5.67
N LEU A 67 6.38 8.19 4.64
CA LEU A 67 7.66 7.49 4.65
C LEU A 67 8.77 8.47 5.06
N THR A 68 9.60 8.06 6.02
CA THR A 68 10.73 8.87 6.51
C THR A 68 11.97 8.01 6.57
N SER A 69 13.04 8.44 5.88
CA SER A 69 14.36 7.84 6.02
C SER A 69 14.95 8.14 7.39
N GLN A 70 15.52 7.14 8.04
CA GLN A 70 15.98 7.21 9.42
C GLN A 70 17.43 6.71 9.52
N THR A 71 18.12 7.13 10.59
CA THR A 71 19.45 6.59 10.93
C THR A 71 19.39 5.96 12.30
N LEU A 72 19.72 4.67 12.40
CA LEU A 72 19.86 3.96 13.67
C LEU A 72 21.21 3.26 13.74
N PHE A 73 21.94 3.40 14.85
CA PHE A 73 23.26 2.79 15.03
C PHE A 73 24.23 3.04 13.86
N SER A 74 24.20 4.26 13.30
CA SER A 74 24.98 4.67 12.12
C SER A 74 24.65 3.93 10.82
N GLN A 75 23.57 3.15 10.79
CA GLN A 75 23.02 2.56 9.58
C GLN A 75 21.87 3.43 9.07
N PHE A 76 21.89 3.68 7.76
CA PHE A 76 20.82 4.36 7.06
C PHE A 76 19.71 3.37 6.72
N ILE A 77 18.47 3.76 7.01
CA ILE A 77 17.29 2.93 6.81
C ILE A 77 16.30 3.75 5.98
N PRO A 78 16.00 3.33 4.74
CA PRO A 78 15.08 4.08 3.90
C PRO A 78 13.65 4.02 4.44
N GLY A 79 12.89 5.10 4.21
CA GLY A 79 11.44 5.06 4.29
C GLY A 79 10.88 4.09 3.27
N LEU A 80 10.33 2.95 3.70
CA LEU A 80 9.85 1.88 2.82
C LEU A 80 8.51 1.33 3.29
N ILE A 81 7.63 1.08 2.33
CA ILE A 81 6.41 0.30 2.49
C ILE A 81 6.21 -0.58 1.25
N THR A 82 5.80 -1.83 1.43
CA THR A 82 5.67 -2.82 0.33
C THR A 82 4.59 -3.85 0.61
N LEU A 83 4.08 -4.50 -0.44
CA LEU A 83 3.22 -5.69 -0.35
C LEU A 83 4.00 -7.01 -0.35
N GLY A 84 5.33 -6.94 -0.45
CA GLY A 84 6.22 -8.07 -0.31
C GLY A 84 6.78 -8.21 1.10
N ASP A 85 7.73 -9.12 1.24
CA ASP A 85 8.48 -9.34 2.46
C ASP A 85 9.82 -8.61 2.41
N ILE A 86 10.20 -8.01 3.54
CA ILE A 86 11.46 -7.30 3.70
C ILE A 86 12.39 -8.19 4.54
N ASP A 87 13.55 -8.54 4.00
CA ASP A 87 14.65 -9.12 4.76
C ASP A 87 15.68 -8.01 5.05
N ILE A 88 15.77 -7.58 6.30
CA ILE A 88 16.74 -6.56 6.73
C ILE A 88 18.17 -7.08 6.87
N ILE A 89 18.34 -8.39 7.07
CA ILE A 89 19.66 -9.00 7.24
C ILE A 89 20.33 -9.06 5.87
N ASP A 90 19.61 -9.59 4.88
CA ASP A 90 20.10 -9.74 3.51
C ASP A 90 19.84 -8.49 2.65
N GLN A 91 19.10 -7.51 3.18
CA GLN A 91 18.69 -6.28 2.50
C GLN A 91 17.95 -6.56 1.18
N THR A 92 17.05 -7.54 1.22
CA THR A 92 16.27 -7.95 0.06
C THR A 92 14.78 -7.68 0.26
N LEU A 93 14.10 -7.54 -0.88
CA LEU A 93 12.64 -7.48 -0.94
C LEU A 93 12.20 -8.64 -1.85
N THR A 94 11.33 -9.50 -1.34
CA THR A 94 10.85 -10.67 -2.06
C THR A 94 9.32 -10.77 -2.04
N GLY A 95 8.75 -11.49 -3.00
CA GLY A 95 7.32 -11.79 -3.00
C GLY A 95 6.47 -10.60 -3.46
N GLY A 96 5.32 -10.45 -2.81
CA GLY A 96 4.20 -9.62 -3.23
C GLY A 96 2.89 -10.34 -2.91
N ILE A 97 1.79 -9.84 -3.45
CA ILE A 97 0.48 -10.49 -3.32
C ILE A 97 0.05 -11.13 -4.65
N PRO A 98 -0.80 -12.18 -4.62
CA PRO A 98 -1.41 -12.69 -5.83
C PRO A 98 -2.17 -11.59 -6.58
N TYR A 99 -1.88 -11.44 -7.86
CA TYR A 99 -2.52 -10.48 -8.74
C TYR A 99 -2.79 -11.16 -10.09
N SER A 100 -4.06 -11.18 -10.50
CA SER A 100 -4.51 -11.95 -11.69
C SER A 100 -4.56 -11.13 -12.97
N ASP A 101 -4.59 -9.81 -12.86
CA ASP A 101 -4.72 -8.92 -14.00
C ASP A 101 -3.35 -8.49 -14.54
N ARG A 102 -3.35 -7.90 -15.73
CA ARG A 102 -2.16 -7.29 -16.31
C ARG A 102 -2.28 -5.76 -16.18
N PRO A 103 -1.54 -5.11 -15.28
CA PRO A 103 -1.64 -3.67 -15.13
C PRO A 103 -0.98 -2.97 -16.32
N ASP A 104 -1.68 -1.98 -16.90
CA ASP A 104 -1.13 -1.13 -17.96
C ASP A 104 -0.33 0.05 -17.40
N GLY A 105 -0.49 0.34 -16.10
CA GLY A 105 0.21 1.40 -15.40
C GLY A 105 -0.24 1.51 -13.96
N ILE A 106 0.40 2.41 -13.23
CA ILE A 106 0.11 2.71 -11.83
C ILE A 106 -0.03 4.21 -11.65
N SER A 107 -0.97 4.62 -10.80
CA SER A 107 -1.24 6.01 -10.46
C SER A 107 -1.39 6.14 -8.96
N PHE A 108 -0.70 7.14 -8.39
CA PHE A 108 -0.75 7.45 -6.97
C PHE A 108 -0.46 8.93 -6.77
N PHE A 109 -0.90 9.47 -5.64
CA PHE A 109 -0.56 10.82 -5.20
C PHE A 109 0.58 10.76 -4.21
N PHE A 110 1.52 11.70 -4.30
CA PHE A 110 2.62 11.80 -3.34
C PHE A 110 2.99 13.25 -3.07
N LYS A 111 3.57 13.49 -1.90
CA LYS A 111 4.35 14.69 -1.59
C LYS A 111 5.77 14.21 -1.30
N TYR A 112 6.76 14.95 -1.80
CA TYR A 112 8.15 14.59 -1.60
C TYR A 112 8.97 15.81 -1.17
N GLU A 113 9.67 15.66 -0.04
CA GLU A 113 10.57 16.65 0.53
C GLU A 113 11.98 16.03 0.61
N PRO A 114 12.84 16.24 -0.41
CA PRO A 114 14.19 15.67 -0.41
C PRO A 114 15.11 16.36 0.60
N SER A 115 16.06 15.59 1.14
CA SER A 115 17.24 16.13 1.81
C SER A 115 18.43 16.12 0.86
N GLY A 116 18.88 17.29 0.43
CA GLY A 116 20.01 17.43 -0.50
C GLY A 116 19.69 16.86 -1.89
N ILE A 117 20.43 15.82 -2.31
CA ILE A 117 20.30 15.17 -3.62
C ILE A 117 19.48 13.87 -3.59
N ASP A 118 18.79 13.61 -2.48
CA ASP A 118 18.00 12.40 -2.31
C ASP A 118 16.85 12.31 -3.32
N THR A 119 16.41 11.09 -3.60
CA THR A 119 15.29 10.80 -4.51
C THR A 119 14.37 9.74 -3.93
N MET A 120 13.06 9.93 -4.10
CA MET A 120 12.07 8.88 -3.83
C MET A 120 11.98 7.92 -5.02
N PHE A 121 11.75 6.63 -4.72
CA PHE A 121 11.50 5.60 -5.72
C PHE A 121 10.14 4.93 -5.48
N PHE A 122 9.48 4.59 -6.58
CA PHE A 122 8.25 3.79 -6.60
C PHE A 122 8.36 2.76 -7.72
N ALA A 123 7.98 1.51 -7.44
CA ALA A 123 7.90 0.46 -8.45
C ALA A 123 6.78 -0.53 -8.15
N ALA A 124 6.31 -1.18 -9.21
CA ALA A 124 5.43 -2.33 -9.17
C ALA A 124 5.99 -3.42 -10.07
N PHE A 125 5.84 -4.67 -9.64
CA PHE A 125 6.35 -5.87 -10.32
C PHE A 125 5.20 -6.87 -10.48
N LEU A 126 5.18 -7.62 -11.58
CA LEU A 126 4.21 -8.68 -11.89
C LEU A 126 4.94 -10.00 -12.13
#